data_AF-A0A1J8R350-F1
#
_entry.id   AF-A0A1J8R350-F1
#
_cell.length_a   1.000
_cell.length_b   1.000
_cell.length_c   1.000
_cell.angle_alpha   90.00
_cell.angle_beta   90.00
_cell.angle_gamma   90.00
#
_symmetry.space_group_name_H-M   'P 1'
#
loop_
_entity.id
_entity.type
_entity.pdbx_description
1 polymer ?
#
loop_
_entity_poly.entity_id
_entity_poly.type
_entity_poly.pdbx_seq_one_letter_code
_entity_poly.pdbx_strand_id
1 'polypeptide(L)'
;MTHDETKYPGPDEFRPERFFHEDGSLTSDTVSLGFGWGRRICAGRYLADTALWIAITSFLATFSIHKALDEYGEEIPIIPKFTAGIPRLSLLNCPAIPGCIHGEADS
;
A
#
# COMPACT_ATOMS: atom_id res chain seq x y z
N MET A 1 -13.27 -10.54 -9.22
CA MET A 1 -12.04 -11.36 -9.19
C MET A 1 -11.13 -10.93 -8.04
N THR A 2 -10.62 -9.70 -7.98
CA THR A 2 -9.83 -9.23 -6.83
C THR A 2 -10.68 -8.86 -5.61
N HIS A 3 -11.95 -8.47 -5.82
CA HIS A 3 -12.96 -8.30 -4.76
C HIS A 3 -13.99 -9.44 -4.76
N ASP A 4 -13.59 -10.64 -5.17
CA ASP A 4 -14.48 -11.80 -5.11
C ASP A 4 -14.48 -12.37 -3.68
N GLU A 5 -15.61 -12.28 -2.98
CA GLU A 5 -15.74 -12.76 -1.59
C GLU A 5 -15.47 -14.26 -1.43
N THR A 6 -15.68 -15.06 -2.48
CA THR A 6 -15.43 -16.50 -2.44
C THR A 6 -13.94 -16.81 -2.35
N LYS A 7 -13.10 -15.97 -2.96
CA LYS A 7 -11.64 -16.09 -2.93
C LYS A 7 -11.03 -15.25 -1.80
N TYR A 8 -11.55 -14.05 -1.57
CA TYR A 8 -11.04 -13.09 -0.60
C TYR A 8 -12.17 -12.67 0.36
N PRO A 9 -12.35 -13.40 1.48
CA PRO A 9 -13.30 -12.99 2.52
C PRO A 9 -12.95 -11.60 3.05
N GLY A 10 -13.96 -10.73 3.16
CA GLY A 10 -13.78 -9.31 3.47
C GLY A 10 -12.88 -8.59 2.46
N PRO A 11 -13.24 -8.56 1.16
CA PRO A 11 -12.35 -8.06 0.12
C PRO A 11 -12.09 -6.55 0.18
N ASP A 12 -13.00 -5.81 0.81
CA ASP A 12 -12.87 -4.36 0.99
C ASP A 12 -12.02 -3.98 2.22
N GLU A 13 -11.64 -4.98 3.03
CA GLU A 13 -10.77 -4.80 4.19
C GLU A 13 -9.30 -4.96 3.81
N PHE A 14 -8.48 -3.96 4.17
CA PHE A 14 -7.03 -4.08 4.07
C PHE A 14 -6.51 -5.09 5.12
N ARG A 15 -6.28 -6.33 4.69
CA ARG A 15 -5.81 -7.44 5.53
C ARG A 15 -4.61 -8.14 4.89
N PRO A 16 -3.37 -7.67 5.14
CA PRO A 16 -2.15 -8.25 4.58
C PRO A 16 -1.96 -9.73 4.95
N GLU A 17 -2.47 -10.15 6.10
CA GLU A 17 -2.31 -11.49 6.67
C GLU A 17 -2.86 -12.59 5.74
N ARG A 18 -3.79 -12.25 4.84
CA ARG A 18 -4.37 -13.20 3.87
C ARG A 18 -3.36 -13.79 2.89
N PHE A 19 -2.18 -13.18 2.77
CA PHE A 19 -1.10 -13.63 1.89
C PHE A 19 -0.05 -14.49 2.62
N PHE A 20 -0.25 -14.78 3.90
CA PHE A 20 0.64 -15.60 4.73
C PHE A 20 -0.06 -16.87 5.20
N HIS A 21 0.71 -17.93 5.35
CA HIS A 21 0.34 -19.13 6.11
C HIS A 21 0.57 -18.87 7.61
N GLU A 22 0.02 -19.74 8.47
CA GLU A 22 0.15 -19.62 9.94
C GLU A 22 1.61 -19.68 10.42
N ASP A 23 2.50 -20.30 9.65
CA ASP A 23 3.94 -20.38 9.92
C ASP A 23 4.72 -19.13 9.46
N GLY A 24 4.04 -18.14 8.89
CA GLY A 24 4.63 -16.91 8.36
C GLY A 24 5.21 -17.06 6.95
N SER A 25 5.10 -18.22 6.30
CA SER A 25 5.48 -18.39 4.90
C SER A 25 4.45 -17.74 3.95
N LEU A 26 4.90 -17.32 2.76
CA LEU A 26 4.01 -16.73 1.77
C LEU A 26 3.13 -17.79 1.12
N THR A 27 1.86 -17.44 0.89
CA THR A 27 0.95 -18.25 0.10
C THR A 27 1.35 -18.25 -1.39
N SER A 28 0.75 -19.14 -2.18
CA SER A 28 0.92 -19.16 -3.63
C SER A 28 0.19 -18.02 -4.36
N ASP A 29 -0.64 -17.24 -3.65
CA ASP A 29 -1.37 -16.12 -4.27
C ASP A 29 -0.45 -14.90 -4.42
N THR A 30 0.02 -14.72 -5.64
CA THR A 30 0.89 -13.60 -6.03
C THR A 30 0.12 -12.40 -6.58
N VAL A 31 -1.22 -12.44 -6.57
CA VAL A 31 -2.09 -11.35 -7.06
C VAL A 31 -1.79 -10.94 -8.51
N SER A 32 -1.28 -11.87 -9.34
CA SER A 32 -0.80 -11.56 -10.69
C SER A 32 -1.88 -10.94 -11.59
N LEU A 33 -3.16 -11.17 -11.25
CA LEU A 33 -4.31 -10.58 -11.93
C LEU A 33 -4.30 -9.05 -11.91
N GLY A 34 -3.62 -8.42 -10.94
CA GLY A 34 -3.42 -6.96 -10.91
C GLY A 34 -2.67 -6.43 -12.13
N PHE A 35 -1.86 -7.27 -12.78
CA PHE A 35 -1.14 -6.95 -14.02
C PHE A 35 -1.85 -7.47 -15.29
N GLY A 36 -3.04 -8.04 -15.15
CA GLY A 36 -3.80 -8.69 -16.23
C GLY A 36 -3.40 -10.15 -16.46
N TRP A 37 -3.78 -10.70 -17.62
CA TRP A 37 -3.53 -12.11 -17.98
C TRP A 37 -3.33 -12.30 -19.49
N GLY A 38 -2.77 -13.44 -19.88
CA GLY A 38 -2.57 -13.82 -21.28
C GLY A 38 -1.50 -13.01 -22.03
N ARG A 39 -1.63 -12.90 -23.35
CA ARG A 39 -0.64 -12.27 -24.24
C ARG A 39 -0.43 -10.77 -24.02
N ARG A 40 -1.31 -10.11 -23.25
CA ARG A 40 -1.29 -8.67 -22.97
C ARG A 40 -1.10 -8.36 -21.49
N ILE A 41 -0.67 -9.36 -20.72
CA ILE A 41 -0.23 -9.14 -19.33
C ILE A 41 0.88 -8.07 -19.30
N CYS A 42 0.89 -7.25 -18.25
CA CYS A 42 1.84 -6.14 -18.14
C CYS A 42 3.28 -6.64 -18.30
N ALA A 43 3.96 -6.19 -19.36
CA ALA A 43 5.35 -6.55 -19.65
C ALA A 43 6.30 -6.02 -18.57
N GLY A 44 5.92 -4.94 -17.88
CA GLY A 44 6.69 -4.31 -16.81
C GLY A 44 6.46 -4.90 -15.41
N ARG A 45 5.65 -5.96 -15.25
CA ARG A 45 5.28 -6.49 -13.92
C ARG A 45 6.47 -6.79 -13.01
N TYR A 46 7.50 -7.43 -13.56
CA TYR A 46 8.69 -7.82 -12.79
C TYR A 46 9.50 -6.61 -12.30
N LEU A 47 9.60 -5.60 -13.16
CA LEU A 47 10.24 -4.33 -12.79
C LEU A 47 9.40 -3.60 -11.75
N ALA A 48 8.08 -3.54 -11.93
CA ALA A 48 7.16 -2.89 -11.01
C ALA A 48 7.19 -3.54 -9.62
N ASP A 49 7.15 -4.87 -9.54
CA ASP A 49 7.22 -5.62 -8.28
C ASP A 49 8.51 -5.33 -7.51
N THR A 50 9.64 -5.40 -8.22
CA THR A 50 10.96 -5.17 -7.61
C THR A 50 11.12 -3.72 -7.16
N ALA A 51 10.72 -2.76 -8.00
CA ALA A 51 10.82 -1.35 -7.69
C ALA A 51 9.92 -0.96 -6.51
N LEU A 52 8.69 -1.51 -6.47
CA LEU A 52 7.75 -1.26 -5.38
C LEU A 52 8.25 -1.85 -4.06
N TRP A 53 8.79 -3.07 -4.08
CA TRP A 53 9.38 -3.68 -2.89
C TRP A 53 10.52 -2.84 -2.31
N ILE A 54 11.45 -2.40 -3.15
CA ILE A 54 12.58 -1.56 -2.73
C ILE A 54 12.07 -0.23 -2.17
N ALA A 55 11.11 0.41 -2.84
CA ALA A 55 10.56 1.68 -2.40
C ALA A 55 9.89 1.57 -1.03
N ILE A 56 9.02 0.56 -0.83
CA ILE A 56 8.31 0.35 0.45
C ILE A 56 9.29 0.03 1.57
N THR A 57 10.19 -0.92 1.36
CA THR A 57 11.15 -1.34 2.40
C THR A 57 12.09 -0.21 2.78
N SER A 58 12.59 0.55 1.80
CA SER A 58 13.45 1.69 2.06
C SER A 58 12.70 2.78 2.82
N PHE A 59 11.45 3.07 2.43
CA PHE A 59 10.63 4.07 3.09
C PHE A 59 10.31 3.70 4.55
N LEU A 60 9.95 2.44 4.81
CA LEU A 60 9.68 1.96 6.17
C LEU A 60 10.94 1.84 7.03
N ALA A 61 12.11 1.65 6.41
CA ALA A 61 13.38 1.61 7.13
C ALA A 61 13.85 3.00 7.58
N THR A 62 13.51 4.05 6.84
CA THR A 62 13.99 5.42 7.12
C THR A 62 12.95 6.34 7.75
N PHE A 63 11.66 6.02 7.67
CA PHE A 63 10.59 6.88 8.15
C PHE A 63 9.59 6.12 9.00
N SER A 64 9.13 6.77 10.08
CA SER A 64 7.94 6.35 10.82
C SER A 64 6.70 7.07 10.31
N ILE A 65 5.65 6.32 9.96
CA ILE A 65 4.41 6.86 9.39
C ILE A 65 3.38 7.00 10.50
N HIS A 66 2.87 8.22 10.68
CA HIS A 66 1.79 8.52 11.60
C HIS A 66 0.67 9.27 10.89
N LYS A 67 -0.54 9.22 11.47
CA LYS A 67 -1.65 10.05 10.99
C LYS A 67 -1.31 11.52 11.27
N ALA A 68 -1.71 12.39 10.35
CA ALA A 68 -1.60 13.82 10.55
C ALA A 68 -2.51 14.25 11.70
N LEU A 69 -2.01 15.14 12.56
CA LEU A 69 -2.77 15.74 13.64
C LEU A 69 -3.30 17.11 13.18
N ASP A 70 -4.48 17.50 13.66
CA ASP A 70 -5.03 18.82 13.46
C ASP A 70 -4.43 19.86 14.44
N GLU A 71 -4.94 21.09 14.42
CA GLU A 71 -4.49 22.17 15.32
C GLU A 71 -4.75 21.89 16.80
N TYR A 72 -5.62 20.92 17.11
CA TYR A 72 -6.02 20.51 18.46
C TYR A 72 -5.33 19.22 18.92
N GLY A 73 -4.49 18.63 18.07
CA GLY A 73 -3.78 17.38 18.35
C GLY A 73 -4.62 16.13 18.12
N GLU A 74 -5.75 16.22 17.43
CA GLU A 74 -6.61 15.08 17.08
C GLU A 74 -6.23 14.51 15.71
N GLU A 75 -6.39 13.20 15.52
CA GLU A 75 -6.06 12.53 14.25
C GLU A 75 -7.04 12.93 13.13
N ILE A 76 -6.49 13.39 12.01
CA ILE A 76 -7.29 13.73 10.83
C ILE A 76 -7.78 12.43 10.17
N PRO A 77 -9.11 12.24 9.97
CA PRO A 77 -9.64 11.04 9.35
C PRO A 77 -9.27 10.98 7.86
N ILE A 78 -8.74 9.83 7.43
CA ILE A 78 -8.37 9.58 6.04
C ILE A 78 -9.63 9.19 5.27
N ILE A 79 -10.15 10.09 4.43
CA ILE A 79 -11.29 9.81 3.55
C ILE A 79 -10.73 9.38 2.17
N PRO A 80 -10.81 8.10 1.80
CA PRO A 80 -10.25 7.62 0.54
C PRO A 80 -11.01 8.21 -0.65
N LYS A 81 -10.29 8.88 -1.56
CA LYS A 81 -10.83 9.38 -2.82
C LYS A 81 -10.33 8.52 -3.97
N PHE A 82 -11.20 7.65 -4.46
CA PHE A 82 -10.87 6.81 -5.61
C PHE A 82 -11.12 7.58 -6.91
N THR A 83 -10.10 7.67 -7.77
CA THR A 83 -10.23 8.22 -9.12
C THR A 83 -10.19 7.06 -10.12
N ALA A 84 -11.13 7.03 -11.07
CA ALA A 84 -11.14 6.01 -12.12
C ALA A 84 -9.94 6.19 -13.07
N GLY A 85 -9.21 5.12 -13.36
CA GLY A 85 -8.01 5.11 -14.22
C GLY A 85 -6.75 4.66 -13.47
N ILE A 86 -5.57 5.12 -13.90
CA ILE A 86 -4.37 5.00 -13.06
C ILE A 86 -4.67 5.84 -11.81
N PRO A 87 -4.60 5.28 -10.59
CA PRO A 87 -4.72 6.08 -9.40
C PRO A 87 -3.58 7.10 -9.42
N ARG A 88 -3.90 8.33 -9.84
CA ARG A 88 -3.05 9.46 -9.54
C ARG A 88 -3.05 9.51 -8.02
N LEU A 89 -1.88 9.39 -7.41
CA LEU A 89 -1.72 9.76 -6.01
C LEU A 89 -2.13 11.24 -5.97
N SER A 90 -3.40 11.50 -5.63
CA SER A 90 -3.81 12.78 -5.10
C SER A 90 -2.95 12.88 -3.87
N LEU A 91 -1.85 13.63 -4.00
CA LEU A 91 -0.89 13.88 -2.93
C LEU A 91 -1.72 13.96 -1.67
N LEU A 92 -1.41 13.09 -0.70
CA LEU A 92 -1.87 13.27 0.66
C LEU A 92 -1.73 14.77 0.91
N ASN A 93 -2.86 15.47 1.00
CA ASN A 93 -2.87 16.89 1.26
C ASN A 93 -2.59 16.96 2.76
N CYS A 94 -1.38 16.54 3.11
CA CYS A 94 -0.75 16.76 4.38
C CYS A 94 -0.29 18.20 4.24
N PRO A 95 -1.02 19.19 4.79
CA PRO A 95 -0.40 20.49 4.98
C PRO A 95 0.93 20.21 5.67
N ALA A 96 1.99 20.89 5.25
CA ALA A 96 3.31 20.75 5.83
C ALA A 96 3.26 21.18 7.30
N ILE A 97 2.73 20.31 8.16
CA ILE A 97 2.82 20.42 9.60
C ILE A 97 4.18 19.82 9.93
N PRO A 98 5.07 20.59 10.57
CA PRO A 98 6.39 20.10 10.96
C PRO A 98 6.19 18.96 11.97
N GLY A 99 6.23 17.72 11.51
CA GLY A 99 5.96 16.54 12.35
C GLY A 99 5.56 15.26 11.62
N CYS A 100 5.11 15.32 10.36
CA CYS A 100 4.53 14.13 9.69
C CYS A 100 5.58 13.11 9.19
N ILE A 101 6.86 13.48 9.15
CA ILE A 101 7.98 12.57 8.90
C ILE A 101 9.10 12.93 9.88
N HIS A 102 9.28 12.14 10.95
CA HIS A 102 10.52 12.16 11.70
C HIS A 102 11.41 11.09 11.10
N GLY A 103 12.37 11.53 10.27
CA GLY A 103 13.52 10.71 9.91
C GLY A 103 14.50 10.80 11.08
N GLU A 104 14.37 9.89 12.05
CA GLU A 104 15.42 9.66 13.03
C GLU A 104 16.52 8.86 12.32
N ALA A 105 17.59 9.53 11.91
CA ALA A 105 18.79 8.84 11.43
C ALA A 105 19.51 8.28 12.64
N ASP A 106 19.20 7.03 13.03
CA ASP A 106 19.97 6.31 14.02
C ASP A 106 21.14 5.60 13.32
N SER A 107 22.25 6.32 13.14
CA SER A 107 23.60 5.83 12.80
C SER A 107 24.66 6.89 13.09
#